data_AF-A0A328WWW9-F1
#
_entry.id   AF-A0A328WWW9-F1
#
_cell.length_a   1.000
_cell.length_b   1.000
_cell.length_c   1.000
_cell.angle_alpha   90.00
_cell.angle_beta   90.00
_cell.angle_gamma   90.00
#
_symmetry.space_group_name_H-M   'P 1'
#
loop_
_entity.id
_entity.type
_entity.pdbx_description
1 polymer ?
#
loop_
_entity_poly.entity_id
_entity_poly.type
_entity_poly.pdbx_seq_one_letter_code
_entity_poly.pdbx_strand_id
1 'polypeptide(L)' 'MNLKRIFGTILTILGIAGLIYTAYLTVTLGENNQTLKTALVYGILGLVFFVSGIGLIKTTKDES' A
#
# COMPACT_ATOMS: atom_id res chain seq x y z
N MET A 1 2.80 21.50 -9.56
CA MET A 1 3.16 20.10 -9.27
C MET A 1 2.20 19.20 -10.01
N ASN A 2 2.69 18.21 -10.75
CA ASN A 2 1.82 17.33 -11.52
C ASN A 2 0.88 16.57 -10.58
N LEU A 3 -0.43 16.70 -10.81
CA LEU A 3 -1.48 16.05 -10.01
C LEU A 3 -1.24 14.53 -9.90
N LYS A 4 -0.76 13.92 -10.99
CA LYS A 4 -0.37 12.51 -11.05
C LYS A 4 0.72 12.13 -10.03
N ARG A 5 1.69 13.02 -9.76
CA ARG A 5 2.77 12.80 -8.78
C ARG A 5 2.26 12.93 -7.34
N ILE A 6 1.33 13.86 -7.08
CA ILE A 6 0.69 14.02 -5.76
C ILE A 6 -0.15 12.80 -5.42
N PHE A 7 -1.02 12.36 -6.33
CA PHE A 7 -1.81 11.13 -6.15
C PHE A 7 -0.93 9.91 -5.96
N GLY A 8 0.14 9.78 -6.76
CA GLY A 8 1.10 8.69 -6.60
C GLY A 8 1.75 8.67 -5.22
N THR A 9 2.15 9.84 -4.73
CA THR A 9 2.80 9.99 -3.40
C THR A 9 1.84 9.61 -2.27
N ILE A 10 0.60 10.12 -2.31
CA ILE A 10 -0.43 9.78 -1.33
C ILE A 10 -0.72 8.28 -1.35
N LEU A 11 -0.86 7.70 -2.55
CA LEU A 11 -1.15 6.28 -2.71
C LEU A 11 0.00 5.38 -2.22
N THR A 12 1.26 5.80 -2.42
CA THR A 12 2.41 5.08 -1.86
C THR A 12 2.45 5.13 -0.33
N ILE A 13 2.17 6.29 0.28
CA ILE A 13 2.13 6.43 1.73
C ILE A 13 1.02 5.54 2.32
N LEU A 14 -0.15 5.52 1.66
CA LEU A 14 -1.27 4.67 2.05
C LEU A 14 -0.92 3.17 1.91
N GLY A 15 -0.24 2.78 0.84
CA GLY A 15 0.25 1.41 0.65
C GLY A 15 1.23 0.99 1.74
N ILE A 16 2.20 1.84 2.09
CA ILE A 16 3.14 1.59 3.19
C ILE A 16 2.38 1.43 4.52
N ALA A 17 1.44 2.32 4.82
CA ALA A 17 0.63 2.24 6.03
C ALA A 17 -0.19 0.93 6.09
N GLY A 18 -0.77 0.48 4.97
CA GLY A 18 -1.49 -0.79 4.88
C GLY A 18 -0.60 -2.01 5.10
N LEU A 19 0.62 -2.00 4.58
CA LEU A 19 1.61 -3.06 4.82
C LEU A 19 2.07 -3.10 6.28
N ILE A 20 2.32 -1.94 6.89
CA ILE A 20 2.66 -1.84 8.31
C ILE A 20 1.50 -2.36 9.17
N TYR A 21 0.26 -1.98 8.85
CA TYR A 21 -0.92 -2.45 9.56
C TYR A 21 -1.10 -3.97 9.47
N THR A 22 -0.80 -4.55 8.31
CA THR A 22 -0.80 -6.01 8.12
C THR A 22 0.21 -6.70 9.03
N ALA A 23 1.44 -6.16 9.11
CA ALA A 23 2.47 -6.69 9.99
C ALA A 23 2.05 -6.58 11.47
N TYR A 24 1.50 -5.43 11.87
CA TYR A 24 0.96 -5.22 13.21
C TYR A 24 -0.15 -6.23 13.56
N LEU A 25 -1.13 -6.41 12.66
CA LEU A 25 -2.24 -7.34 12.85
C LEU A 25 -1.74 -8.78 13.03
N THR A 26 -0.77 -9.19 12.21
CA THR A 26 -0.20 -10.54 12.24
C THR A 26 0.56 -10.81 13.54
N VAL A 27 1.29 -9.81 14.06
CA VAL A 27 2.04 -9.91 15.32
C VAL A 27 1.12 -9.83 16.54
N THR A 28 0.10 -8.97 16.53
CA THR A 28 -0.78 -8.75 17.68
C THR A 28 -1.83 -9.85 17.86
N LEU A 29 -2.42 -10.38 16.78
CA LEU A 29 -3.56 -11.30 16.89
C LEU A 29 -3.18 -12.79 16.86
N GLY A 30 -1.90 -13.14 16.62
CA GLY A 30 -1.40 -14.51 16.68
C GLY A 30 -2.00 -15.48 15.63
N GLU A 31 -1.71 -16.78 15.78
CA GLU A 31 -2.08 -17.87 14.85
C GLU A 31 -3.57 -18.25 14.91
N ASN A 32 -4.47 -17.28 14.73
CA ASN A 32 -5.87 -17.57 14.52
C ASN A 32 -6.14 -17.67 13.01
N ASN A 33 -6.83 -18.72 12.55
CA ASN A 33 -7.10 -18.95 11.13
C ASN A 33 -7.83 -17.77 10.44
N GLN A 34 -8.62 -17.01 11.21
CA GLN A 34 -9.25 -15.79 10.72
C GLN A 34 -8.27 -14.61 10.60
N THR A 35 -7.33 -14.49 11.52
CA THR A 35 -6.26 -13.47 11.48
C THR A 35 -5.41 -13.62 10.24
N LEU A 36 -5.06 -14.85 9.85
CA LEU A 36 -4.26 -15.12 8.66
C LEU A 36 -4.96 -14.66 7.37
N LYS A 37 -6.27 -14.93 7.23
CA LYS A 37 -7.06 -14.46 6.08
C LYS A 37 -7.10 -12.94 6.04
N THR A 38 -7.37 -12.31 7.18
CA THR A 38 -7.46 -10.85 7.28
C THR A 38 -6.12 -10.17 7.00
N ALA A 39 -5.01 -10.69 7.55
CA ALA A 39 -3.67 -10.22 7.27
C ALA A 39 -3.32 -10.38 5.77
N LEU A 40 -3.65 -11.51 5.16
CA LEU A 40 -3.41 -11.73 3.73
C LEU A 40 -4.15 -10.70 2.86
N VAL A 41 -5.41 -10.41 3.18
CA VAL A 41 -6.21 -9.41 2.45
C VAL A 41 -5.58 -8.03 2.58
N TYR A 42 -5.29 -7.57 3.80
CA TYR A 42 -4.66 -6.25 3.99
C TYR A 42 -3.25 -6.17 3.38
N GLY A 43 -2.50 -7.27 3.40
CA GLY A 43 -1.17 -7.35 2.82
C GLY A 43 -1.20 -7.20 1.30
N ILE A 44 -2.08 -7.94 0.63
CA ILE A 44 -2.28 -7.82 -0.82
C ILE A 44 -2.76 -6.42 -1.18
N LEU A 45 -3.72 -5.87 -0.43
CA LEU A 45 -4.29 -4.55 -0.68
C LEU A 45 -3.25 -3.43 -0.52
N GLY A 46 -2.42 -3.50 0.54
CA GLY A 46 -1.30 -2.59 0.75
C GLY A 46 -0.25 -2.69 -0.36
N LEU A 47 0.05 -3.91 -0.84
CA LEU A 47 0.96 -4.13 -1.97
C LEU A 47 0.43 -3.53 -3.26
N VAL A 48 -0.86 -3.73 -3.57
CA VAL A 48 -1.51 -3.16 -4.76
C VAL A 48 -1.43 -1.64 -4.74
N PHE A 49 -1.73 -1.00 -3.59
CA PHE A 49 -1.64 0.45 -3.45
C PHE A 49 -0.19 0.95 -3.56
N PHE A 50 0.77 0.24 -2.96
CA PHE A 50 2.18 0.60 -3.04
C PHE A 50 2.70 0.55 -4.49
N VAL A 51 2.45 -0.57 -5.20
CA VAL A 51 2.88 -0.75 -6.60
C VAL A 51 2.18 0.26 -7.51
N SER A 52 0.88 0.48 -7.33
CA SER A 52 0.11 1.46 -8.10
C SER A 52 0.61 2.89 -7.88
N GLY A 53 0.93 3.25 -6.62
CA GLY A 53 1.47 4.56 -6.28
C GLY A 53 2.83 4.81 -6.94
N ILE A 54 3.74 3.85 -6.86
CA ILE A 54 5.04 3.94 -7.54
C ILE A 54 4.85 4.02 -9.06
N GLY A 55 3.92 3.23 -9.62
CA GLY A 55 3.59 3.28 -11.04
C GLY A 55 3.13 4.67 -11.48
N LEU A 56 2.29 5.32 -10.67
CA LEU A 56 1.81 6.69 -10.92
C LEU A 56 2.94 7.73 -10.85
N ILE A 57 3.87 7.58 -9.89
CA ILE A 57 5.04 8.46 -9.78
C ILE A 57 6.00 8.24 -10.96
N LYS A 58 6.24 6.99 -11.37
CA LYS A 58 7.14 6.66 -12.49
C LYS A 58 6.59 7.08 -13.85
N THR A 59 5.27 7.01 -14.04
CA THR A 59 4.63 7.41 -15.30
C THR A 59 4.46 8.94 -15.43
N THR A 60 4.75 9.72 -14.39
CA THR A 60 4.86 11.17 -14.57
C THR A 60 6.17 11.49 -15.29
N LYS A 61 6.14 11.41 -16.61
CA LYS A 61 7.04 12.20 -17.44
C LYS A 61 6.65 13.65 -17.19
N ASP A 62 7.59 14.50 -16.80
CA ASP A 62 7.38 15.95 -16.81
C ASP A 62 7.08 16.32 -18.26
N GLU A 63 5.80 16.44 -18.59
CA GLU A 63 5.33 17.11 -19.80
C GLU A 63 5.64 18.59 -19.57
N SER A 64 6.84 18.99 -19.97
CA SER A 64 7.24 20.40 -20.10
C SER A 64 6.62 21.01 -21.34
#